data_AF-A0A659UJI9-F1
#
_entry.id   AF-A0A659UJI9-F1
#
_cell.length_a   1.000
_cell.length_b   1.000
_cell.length_c   1.000
_cell.angle_alpha   90.00
_cell.angle_beta   90.00
_cell.angle_gamma   90.00
#
_symmetry.space_group_name_H-M   'P 1'
#
loop_
_entity.id
_entity.type
_entity.pdbx_description
1 polymer ?
#
loop_
_entity_poly.entity_id
_entity_poly.type
_entity_poly.pdbx_seq_one_letter_code
_entity_poly.pdbx_strand_id
1 'polypeptide(L)'
;ETGGSFDKGFIRAEFGIKPDRWFFACHFIGNPIMPGCLGLDALWQLTGFYLGWLGEPGKGMALSTGEVKFKGMVTPSVKKVEYGVDFKRVMRGRLVLGIADGWMKA
;
A
#
# COMPACT_ATOMS: atom_id res chain seq x y z
N GLU A 1 -5.71 -5.57 17.09
CA GLU A 1 -5.73 -4.10 16.91
C GLU A 1 -4.83 -3.42 17.95
N THR A 2 -3.53 -3.73 17.96
CA THR A 2 -2.53 -3.15 18.87
C THR A 2 -1.21 -2.98 18.10
N GLY A 3 -0.36 -2.06 18.53
CA GLY A 3 0.91 -1.74 17.87
C GLY A 3 0.78 -0.78 16.67
N GLY A 4 1.90 -0.55 15.99
CA GLY A 4 2.04 0.48 14.95
C GLY A 4 2.20 1.88 15.54
N SER A 5 2.37 2.89 14.68
CA SER A 5 2.66 4.28 15.10
C SER A 5 1.57 4.95 15.95
N PHE A 6 0.35 4.40 15.97
CA PHE A 6 -0.80 4.97 16.70
C PHE A 6 -1.42 3.97 17.70
N ASP A 7 -0.80 2.80 17.91
CA ASP A 7 -1.32 1.71 18.74
C ASP A 7 -2.76 1.28 18.38
N LYS A 8 -3.10 1.28 17.09
CA LYS A 8 -4.39 0.79 16.54
C LYS A 8 -4.23 -0.39 15.60
N GLY A 9 -3.05 -1.00 15.57
CA GLY A 9 -2.71 -2.08 14.66
C GLY A 9 -2.02 -1.61 13.40
N PHE A 10 -1.38 -2.56 12.74
CA PHE A 10 -0.55 -2.33 11.58
C PHE A 10 -0.53 -3.57 10.68
N ILE A 11 -0.15 -3.37 9.43
CA ILE A 11 0.16 -4.46 8.48
C ILE A 11 1.48 -4.14 7.78
N ARG A 12 2.28 -5.19 7.53
CA ARG A 12 3.55 -5.14 6.79
C ARG A 12 3.49 -6.15 5.65
N ALA A 13 4.03 -5.77 4.50
CA ALA A 13 4.08 -6.65 3.34
C ALA A 13 5.35 -6.40 2.52
N GLU A 14 5.68 -7.36 1.67
CA GLU A 14 6.83 -7.28 0.78
C GLU A 14 6.40 -7.62 -0.66
N PHE A 15 7.05 -6.99 -1.63
CA PHE A 15 6.89 -7.30 -3.04
C PHE A 15 8.25 -7.52 -3.69
N GLY A 16 8.50 -8.75 -4.12
CA GLY A 16 9.72 -9.10 -4.86
C GLY A 16 9.72 -8.45 -6.24
N ILE A 17 10.76 -7.67 -6.53
CA ILE A 17 10.95 -7.00 -7.83
C ILE A 17 11.82 -7.90 -8.71
N LYS A 18 11.38 -8.06 -9.95
CA LYS A 18 12.09 -8.78 -11.00
C LYS A 18 12.11 -7.91 -12.26
N PRO A 19 13.19 -7.94 -13.08
CA PRO A 19 13.25 -7.13 -14.30
C PRO A 19 12.14 -7.41 -15.31
N ASP A 20 11.53 -8.60 -15.26
CA ASP A 20 10.47 -9.07 -16.16
C ASP A 20 9.05 -8.70 -15.71
N ARG A 21 8.88 -7.88 -14.65
CA ARG A 21 7.56 -7.39 -14.27
C ARG A 21 6.94 -6.59 -15.41
N TRP A 22 5.68 -6.92 -15.73
CA TRP A 22 4.96 -6.38 -16.88
C TRP A 22 5.02 -4.86 -17.01
N PHE A 23 4.97 -4.14 -15.88
CA PHE A 23 4.94 -2.69 -15.87
C PHE A 23 6.26 -2.06 -16.36
N PHE A 24 7.39 -2.74 -16.22
CA PHE A 24 8.68 -2.19 -16.68
C PHE A 24 8.77 -2.13 -18.22
N ALA A 25 8.10 -3.05 -18.92
CA ALA A 25 8.10 -3.06 -20.38
C ALA A 25 7.32 -1.87 -20.99
N CYS A 26 6.36 -1.31 -20.25
CA CYS A 26 5.49 -0.24 -20.73
C CYS A 26 5.66 1.10 -19.98
N HIS A 27 6.43 1.14 -18.89
CA HIS A 27 6.56 2.34 -18.06
C HIS A 27 8.02 2.56 -17.64
N PHE A 28 8.83 3.28 -18.40
CA PHE A 28 8.60 3.76 -19.77
C PHE A 28 9.50 2.99 -20.73
N ILE A 29 9.16 3.00 -22.02
CA ILE A 29 10.04 2.43 -23.05
C ILE A 29 11.40 3.16 -22.98
N GLY A 30 12.48 2.41 -22.75
CA GLY A 30 13.84 2.95 -22.60
C GLY A 30 14.17 3.56 -21.22
N ASN A 31 13.22 3.65 -20.29
CA ASN A 31 13.43 4.14 -18.93
C ASN A 31 12.52 3.40 -17.93
N PRO A 32 12.82 2.12 -17.61
CA PRO A 32 11.93 1.25 -16.84
C PRO A 32 11.88 1.67 -15.36
N ILE A 33 10.69 2.05 -14.91
CA ILE A 33 10.39 2.51 -13.56
C ILE A 33 9.02 1.97 -13.14
N MET A 34 8.88 1.38 -11.96
CA MET A 34 7.56 0.99 -11.45
C MET A 34 6.65 2.22 -11.35
N PRO A 35 5.41 2.17 -11.89
CA PRO A 35 4.46 3.26 -11.72
C PRO A 35 4.19 3.54 -10.24
N GLY A 36 4.40 4.79 -9.79
CA GLY A 36 4.18 5.17 -8.38
C GLY A 36 2.76 4.95 -7.90
N CYS A 37 1.77 5.01 -8.81
CA CYS A 37 0.38 4.70 -8.52
C CYS A 37 0.17 3.24 -8.09
N LEU A 38 0.94 2.28 -8.59
CA LEU A 38 0.85 0.87 -8.15
C LEU A 38 1.41 0.69 -6.74
N GLY A 39 2.43 1.47 -6.37
CA GLY A 39 2.95 1.51 -5.00
C GLY A 39 1.92 2.10 -4.02
N LEU A 40 1.24 3.16 -4.43
CA LEU A 40 0.13 3.75 -3.67
C LEU A 40 -1.05 2.79 -3.54
N ASP A 41 -1.42 2.11 -4.63
CA ASP A 41 -2.51 1.15 -4.64
C ASP A 41 -2.28 -0.04 -3.70
N ALA A 42 -1.03 -0.53 -3.60
CA ALA A 42 -0.67 -1.56 -2.62
C ALA A 42 -1.01 -1.13 -1.18
N LEU A 43 -0.84 0.15 -0.82
CA LEU A 43 -1.21 0.66 0.51
C LEU A 43 -2.74 0.64 0.73
N TRP A 44 -3.53 1.00 -0.29
CA TRP A 44 -4.99 0.88 -0.23
C TRP A 44 -5.44 -0.58 -0.15
N GLN A 45 -4.84 -1.47 -0.94
CA GLN A 45 -5.13 -2.91 -0.90
C GLN A 45 -4.84 -3.49 0.49
N LEU A 46 -3.69 -3.18 1.09
CA LEU A 46 -3.34 -3.62 2.44
C LEU A 46 -4.31 -3.06 3.49
N THR A 47 -4.74 -1.81 3.33
CA THR A 47 -5.73 -1.19 4.22
C THR A 47 -7.07 -1.95 4.14
N GLY A 48 -7.57 -2.21 2.93
CA GLY A 48 -8.80 -2.98 2.72
C GLY A 48 -8.69 -4.43 3.18
N PHE A 49 -7.56 -5.08 2.91
CA PHE A 49 -7.28 -6.44 3.36
C PHE A 49 -7.32 -6.53 4.88
N TYR A 50 -6.72 -5.58 5.60
CA TYR A 50 -6.73 -5.57 7.06
C TYR A 50 -8.15 -5.45 7.62
N LEU A 51 -9.04 -4.66 7.00
CA LEU A 51 -10.45 -4.60 7.40
C LEU A 51 -11.14 -5.97 7.24
N GLY A 52 -10.93 -6.63 6.11
CA GLY A 52 -11.44 -7.99 5.89
C GLY A 52 -10.84 -9.02 6.86
N TRP A 53 -9.56 -8.88 7.20
CA TRP A 53 -8.86 -9.73 8.18
C TRP A 53 -9.43 -9.57 9.60
N LEU A 54 -9.90 -8.36 9.95
CA LEU A 54 -10.62 -8.11 11.20
C LEU A 54 -12.05 -8.69 11.21
N GLY A 55 -12.50 -9.31 10.11
CA GLY A 55 -13.82 -9.91 9.97
C GLY A 55 -14.91 -8.95 9.49
N GLU A 56 -14.55 -7.76 9.02
CA GLU A 56 -15.54 -6.79 8.54
C GLU A 56 -16.15 -7.21 7.19
N PRO A 57 -17.49 -7.13 7.02
CA PRO A 57 -18.14 -7.52 5.78
C PRO A 57 -18.06 -6.42 4.70
N GLY A 58 -18.21 -6.83 3.44
CA GLY A 58 -18.37 -5.92 2.30
C GLY A 58 -17.28 -6.03 1.23
N LYS A 59 -17.35 -5.17 0.22
CA LYS A 59 -16.34 -5.06 -0.85
C LYS A 59 -15.52 -3.80 -0.64
N GLY A 60 -14.19 -3.94 -0.66
CA GLY A 60 -13.27 -2.82 -0.45
C GLY A 60 -13.33 -1.81 -1.59
N MET A 61 -13.34 -0.53 -1.24
CA MET A 61 -13.22 0.60 -2.16
C MET A 61 -12.25 1.62 -1.57
N ALA A 62 -11.20 1.98 -2.30
CA ALA A 62 -10.36 3.11 -1.93
C ALA A 62 -11.18 4.41 -2.05
N LEU A 63 -11.17 5.25 -1.02
CA LEU A 63 -12.00 6.47 -0.98
C LEU A 63 -11.19 7.73 -1.29
N SER A 64 -10.10 7.92 -0.57
CA SER A 64 -9.23 9.08 -0.73
C SER A 64 -7.87 8.81 -0.12
N THR A 65 -6.95 9.73 -0.37
CA THR A 65 -5.70 9.85 0.38
C THR A 65 -5.50 11.34 0.70
N GLY A 66 -4.77 11.61 1.78
CA GLY A 66 -4.34 12.97 2.10
C GLY A 66 -3.17 13.37 1.20
N GLU A 67 -2.01 13.58 1.83
CA GLU A 67 -0.79 13.92 1.10
C GLU A 67 -0.07 12.65 0.61
N VAL A 68 0.41 12.68 -0.64
CA VAL A 68 1.27 11.63 -1.22
C VAL A 68 2.60 12.25 -1.65
N LYS A 69 3.72 11.66 -1.23
CA LYS A 69 5.07 12.10 -1.57
C LYS A 69 5.87 10.96 -2.18
N PHE A 70 6.27 11.10 -3.45
CA PHE A 70 7.23 10.21 -4.09
C PHE A 70 8.62 10.85 -4.02
N LYS A 71 9.54 10.21 -3.28
CA LYS A 71 10.92 10.71 -3.05
C LYS A 71 11.99 9.85 -3.73
N GLY A 72 11.59 8.80 -4.43
CA GLY A 72 12.48 7.85 -5.09
C GLY A 72 11.72 7.04 -6.14
N MET A 73 12.43 6.13 -6.80
CA MET A 73 11.91 5.31 -7.88
C MET A 73 12.33 3.86 -7.71
N VAL A 74 11.48 2.93 -8.15
CA VAL A 74 11.79 1.51 -8.19
C VAL A 74 12.17 1.14 -9.62
N THR A 75 13.43 0.76 -9.81
CA THR A 75 13.98 0.32 -11.10
C THR A 75 14.12 -1.21 -11.12
N PRO A 76 14.45 -1.82 -12.27
CA PRO A 76 14.70 -3.27 -12.37
C PRO A 76 15.85 -3.81 -11.49
N SER A 77 16.74 -2.94 -10.97
CA SER A 77 17.83 -3.36 -10.10
C SER A 77 17.40 -3.58 -8.65
N VAL A 78 16.31 -2.92 -8.21
CA VAL A 78 15.69 -3.15 -6.91
C VAL A 78 15.26 -4.62 -6.81
N LYS A 79 15.46 -5.24 -5.65
CA LYS A 79 15.10 -6.65 -5.41
C LYS A 79 13.81 -6.81 -4.62
N LYS A 80 13.49 -5.85 -3.77
CA LYS A 80 12.38 -5.93 -2.84
C LYS A 80 11.84 -4.53 -2.58
N VAL A 81 10.52 -4.43 -2.51
CA VAL A 81 9.82 -3.29 -1.91
C VAL A 81 9.18 -3.75 -0.62
N GLU A 82 9.29 -2.95 0.43
CA GLU A 82 8.58 -3.14 1.70
C GLU A 82 7.48 -2.09 1.82
N TYR A 83 6.31 -2.53 2.28
CA TYR A 83 5.16 -1.70 2.57
C TYR A 83 4.80 -1.78 4.05
N GLY A 84 4.42 -0.65 4.61
CA GLY A 84 3.80 -0.59 5.93
C GLY A 84 2.59 0.31 5.93
N VAL A 85 1.54 -0.14 6.62
CA VAL A 85 0.34 0.64 6.91
C VAL A 85 0.12 0.63 8.41
N ASP A 86 0.05 1.81 9.01
CA ASP A 86 -0.15 2.04 10.44
C ASP A 86 -1.50 2.73 10.64
N PHE A 87 -2.44 2.02 11.26
CA PHE A 87 -3.82 2.49 11.38
C PHE A 87 -3.91 3.62 12.38
N LYS A 88 -4.58 4.72 11.98
CA LYS A 88 -4.99 5.81 12.88
C LYS A 88 -6.36 5.55 13.48
N ARG A 89 -7.26 4.96 12.67
CA ARG A 89 -8.64 4.69 13.08
C ARG A 89 -9.23 3.54 12.27
N VAL A 90 -9.96 2.66 12.95
CA VAL A 90 -10.88 1.70 12.35
C VAL A 90 -12.27 2.05 12.84
N MET A 91 -13.19 2.34 11.91
CA MET A 91 -14.57 2.70 12.19
C MET A 91 -15.48 1.55 11.79
N ARG A 92 -16.38 1.15 12.70
CA ARG A 92 -17.33 0.04 12.53
C ARG A 92 -18.76 0.51 12.73
N GLY A 93 -19.14 1.52 11.95
CA GLY A 93 -20.48 2.11 11.99
C GLY A 93 -21.33 1.66 10.82
N ARG A 94 -22.22 2.55 10.33
CA ARG A 94 -22.94 2.35 9.07
C ARG A 94 -22.00 2.14 7.88
N LEU A 95 -20.81 2.76 7.94
CA LEU A 95 -19.70 2.54 7.02
C LEU A 95 -18.54 1.94 7.81
N VAL A 96 -18.00 0.82 7.32
CA VAL A 96 -16.71 0.29 7.76
C VAL A 96 -15.62 1.09 7.06
N LEU A 97 -14.73 1.72 7.83
CA LEU A 97 -13.67 2.58 7.28
C LEU A 97 -12.35 2.41 8.03
N GLY A 98 -11.28 2.12 7.29
CA GLY A 98 -9.91 2.18 7.76
C GLY A 98 -9.26 3.50 7.35
N ILE A 99 -8.66 4.19 8.31
CA ILE A 99 -7.84 5.39 8.08
C ILE A 99 -6.44 5.09 8.62
N ALA A 100 -5.43 5.24 7.77
CA ALA A 100 -4.06 4.84 8.09
C ALA A 100 -3.03 5.73 7.39
N ASP A 101 -1.82 5.76 7.94
CA ASP A 101 -0.65 6.26 7.24
C ASP A 101 0.10 5.09 6.61
N GLY A 102 0.51 5.27 5.35
CA GLY A 102 1.24 4.26 4.60
C GLY A 102 2.64 4.74 4.23
N TRP A 103 3.60 3.82 4.22
CA TRP A 103 4.94 4.04 3.70
C TRP A 103 5.36 2.88 2.81
N MET A 104 6.22 3.20 1.84
CA MET A 104 6.85 2.26 0.93
C MET A 104 8.34 2.58 0.87
N LYS A 105 9.20 1.57 0.95
CA LYS A 105 10.66 1.69 0.77
C LYS A 105 11.18 0.57 -0.12
N ALA A 106 12.26 0.86 -0.85
CA ALA A 106 12.91 -0.04 -1.81
C ALA A 106 14.41 -0.12 -1.53
#